data_AF-A0A951AKW4-F1
#
_entry.id   AF-A0A951AKW4-F1
#
_cell.length_a   1.000
_cell.length_b   1.000
_cell.length_c   1.000
_cell.angle_alpha   90.00
_cell.angle_beta   90.00
_cell.angle_gamma   90.00
#
_symmetry.space_group_name_H-M   'P 1'
#
loop_
_entity.id
_entity.type
_entity.pdbx_description
1 polymer ?
#
loop_
_entity_poly.entity_id
_entity_poly.type
_entity_poly.pdbx_seq_one_letter_code
_entity_poly.pdbx_strand_id
1 'polypeptide(L)'
;MIERSSAVTSNTNRYRFGLFVDPAVRAEADFYKRLSQELVFDHSQLHQLERKGRVILKGIFEAFSDSYLNGDGLRLMPASFDRMIRLKHDRRSRARVLCDYIAGMTDGFAIRTYKRLYDPDFGSLLDLG
;
A
#
# COMPACT_ATOMS: atom_id res chain seq x y z
N MET A 1 -30.95 7.41 -4.90
CA MET A 1 -30.60 6.58 -3.71
C MET A 1 -31.75 5.63 -3.44
N ILE A 2 -31.48 4.41 -3.00
CA ILE A 2 -32.51 3.43 -2.61
C ILE A 2 -32.34 3.13 -1.12
N GLU A 3 -33.45 3.11 -0.39
CA GLU A 3 -33.43 2.72 1.02
C GLU A 3 -33.14 1.22 1.15
N ARG A 4 -32.18 0.87 2.00
CA ARG A 4 -31.77 -0.52 2.26
C ARG A 4 -32.18 -0.89 3.67
N SER A 5 -32.89 -2.01 3.84
CA SER A 5 -33.08 -2.64 5.15
C SER A 5 -31.95 -3.65 5.38
N SER A 6 -31.08 -3.39 6.34
CA SER A 6 -30.04 -4.33 6.77
C SER A 6 -29.96 -4.35 8.29
N ALA A 7 -29.37 -5.38 8.90
CA ALA A 7 -29.28 -5.48 10.35
C ALA A 7 -28.59 -4.27 11.03
N VAL A 8 -27.84 -3.45 10.28
CA VAL A 8 -27.08 -2.28 10.77
C VAL A 8 -27.80 -0.94 10.50
N THR A 9 -28.95 -0.95 9.81
CA THR A 9 -29.69 0.29 9.48
C THR A 9 -30.45 0.90 10.66
N SER A 10 -30.55 0.18 11.79
CA SER A 10 -31.19 0.66 13.02
C SER A 10 -30.33 1.67 13.79
N ASN A 11 -29.00 1.66 13.63
CA ASN A 11 -28.10 2.46 14.46
C ASN A 11 -27.59 3.74 13.80
N THR A 12 -27.52 3.82 12.45
CA THR A 12 -27.05 5.04 11.76
C THR A 12 -27.69 5.23 10.38
N ASN A 13 -27.94 6.48 9.97
CA ASN A 13 -28.38 6.82 8.61
C ASN A 13 -27.33 6.50 7.52
N ARG A 14 -26.08 6.21 7.91
CA ARG A 14 -24.96 5.91 7.01
C ARG A 14 -25.19 4.66 6.16
N TYR A 15 -25.94 3.69 6.66
CA TYR A 15 -26.25 2.44 5.96
C TYR A 15 -27.69 2.38 5.44
N ARG A 16 -28.49 3.43 5.71
CA ARG A 16 -29.90 3.50 5.32
C ARG A 16 -30.07 3.67 3.81
N PHE A 17 -29.13 4.35 3.14
CA PHE A 17 -29.24 4.62 1.72
C PHE A 17 -28.12 3.92 0.93
N GLY A 18 -28.54 3.13 -0.05
CA GLY A 18 -27.68 2.58 -1.09
C GLY A 18 -27.62 3.49 -2.31
N LEU A 19 -26.45 3.50 -2.96
CA LEU A 19 -26.36 4.04 -4.31
C LEU A 19 -27.16 3.12 -5.25
N PHE A 20 -28.17 3.68 -5.89
CA PHE A 20 -28.80 3.07 -7.05
C PHE A 20 -28.04 3.54 -8.28
N VAL A 21 -27.56 2.60 -9.06
CA VAL A 21 -26.92 2.86 -10.34
C VAL A 21 -27.84 2.26 -11.39
N ASP A 22 -28.33 3.09 -12.29
CA ASP A 22 -29.16 2.65 -13.41
C ASP A 22 -28.46 1.50 -14.16
N PRO A 23 -29.17 0.40 -14.48
CA PRO A 23 -28.59 -0.73 -15.21
C PRO A 23 -27.90 -0.33 -16.52
N ALA A 24 -28.42 0.66 -17.25
CA ALA A 24 -27.82 1.15 -18.48
C ALA A 24 -26.49 1.87 -18.21
N VAL A 25 -26.44 2.73 -17.18
CA VAL A 25 -25.19 3.40 -16.75
C VAL A 25 -24.15 2.39 -16.28
N ARG A 26 -24.59 1.34 -15.58
CA ARG A 26 -23.69 0.24 -15.19
C ARG A 26 -23.14 -0.51 -16.40
N ALA A 27 -23.98 -0.83 -17.38
CA ALA A 27 -23.57 -1.52 -18.60
C ALA A 27 -22.56 -0.69 -19.41
N GLU A 28 -22.78 0.62 -19.50
CA GLU A 28 -21.85 1.55 -20.14
C GLU A 28 -20.51 1.61 -19.39
N ALA A 29 -20.52 1.78 -18.07
CA ALA A 29 -19.29 1.78 -17.27
C ALA A 29 -18.51 0.46 -17.41
N ASP A 30 -19.21 -0.67 -17.46
CA ASP A 30 -18.57 -1.98 -17.65
C ASP A 30 -18.00 -2.15 -19.07
N PHE A 31 -18.61 -1.52 -20.08
CA PHE A 31 -18.02 -1.43 -21.41
C PHE A 31 -16.70 -0.65 -21.40
N TYR A 32 -16.64 0.54 -20.79
CA TYR A 32 -15.39 1.32 -20.71
C TYR A 32 -14.29 0.64 -19.89
N LYS A 33 -14.64 -0.12 -18.85
CA LYS A 33 -13.67 -0.92 -18.10
C LYS A 33 -13.03 -2.00 -18.98
N ARG A 34 -13.84 -2.72 -19.76
CA ARG A 34 -13.32 -3.74 -20.71
C ARG A 34 -12.42 -3.10 -21.75
N LEU A 35 -12.85 -2.00 -22.35
CA LEU A 35 -12.05 -1.27 -23.33
C LEU A 35 -10.71 -0.78 -22.73
N SER A 36 -10.75 -0.26 -21.51
CA SER A 36 -9.54 0.17 -20.80
C SER A 36 -8.62 -1.01 -20.48
N GLN A 37 -9.17 -2.18 -20.15
CA GLN A 37 -8.37 -3.39 -19.93
C GLN A 37 -7.56 -3.74 -21.17
N GLU A 38 -8.25 -3.86 -22.31
CA GLU A 38 -7.65 -4.28 -23.58
C GLU A 38 -6.67 -3.24 -24.14
N LEU A 39 -7.00 -1.95 -24.04
CA LEU A 39 -6.20 -0.89 -24.67
C LEU A 39 -5.10 -0.30 -23.77
N VAL A 40 -5.24 -0.40 -22.45
CA VAL A 40 -4.34 0.28 -21.49
C VAL A 40 -3.67 -0.71 -20.55
N PHE A 41 -4.43 -1.59 -19.91
CA PHE A 41 -3.89 -2.42 -18.83
C PHE A 41 -3.09 -3.63 -19.32
N ASP A 42 -3.41 -4.17 -20.50
CA ASP A 42 -2.67 -5.29 -21.10
C ASP A 42 -1.38 -4.85 -21.83
N HIS A 43 -1.01 -3.57 -21.71
CA HIS A 43 0.18 -3.02 -22.37
C HIS A 43 1.48 -3.41 -21.62
N SER A 44 2.48 -3.88 -22.37
CA SER A 44 3.75 -4.39 -21.82
C SER A 44 4.48 -3.44 -20.86
N GLN A 45 4.48 -2.13 -21.18
CA GLN A 45 5.08 -1.10 -20.33
C GLN A 45 4.42 -1.01 -18.95
N LEU A 46 3.09 -1.24 -18.87
CA LEU A 46 2.39 -1.22 -17.60
C LEU A 46 2.77 -2.45 -16.76
N HIS A 47 2.83 -3.64 -17.37
CA HIS A 47 3.31 -4.84 -16.68
C HIS A 47 4.75 -4.72 -16.19
N GLN A 48 5.62 -4.03 -16.94
CA GLN A 48 6.98 -3.72 -16.46
C GLN A 48 6.94 -2.81 -15.24
N LEU A 49 6.10 -1.78 -15.25
CA LEU A 49 5.90 -0.89 -14.12
C LEU A 49 5.36 -1.64 -12.89
N GLU A 50 4.35 -2.50 -13.07
CA GLU A 50 3.80 -3.36 -12.02
C GLU A 50 4.86 -4.31 -11.45
N ARG A 51 5.64 -4.95 -12.32
CA ARG A 51 6.74 -5.83 -11.91
C ARG A 51 7.77 -5.06 -11.07
N LYS A 52 8.13 -3.85 -11.50
CA LYS A 52 9.05 -2.97 -10.77
C LYS A 52 8.49 -2.56 -9.41
N GLY A 53 7.21 -2.18 -9.35
CA GLY A 53 6.52 -1.87 -8.10
C GLY A 53 6.55 -3.05 -7.12
N ARG A 54 6.28 -4.28 -7.61
CA ARG A 54 6.36 -5.50 -6.78
C ARG A 54 7.76 -5.75 -6.24
N VAL A 55 8.82 -5.53 -7.04
CA VAL A 55 10.21 -5.67 -6.57
C VAL A 55 10.50 -4.68 -5.46
N ILE A 56 10.14 -3.41 -5.66
CA ILE A 56 10.37 -2.32 -4.71
C ILE A 56 9.68 -2.61 -3.37
N LEU A 57 8.37 -2.86 -3.41
CA LEU A 57 7.60 -3.10 -2.19
C LEU A 57 8.03 -4.36 -1.46
N LYS A 58 8.35 -5.43 -2.20
CA LYS A 58 8.85 -6.68 -1.61
C LYS A 58 10.19 -6.45 -0.89
N GLY A 59 11.16 -5.80 -1.54
CA GLY A 59 12.46 -5.54 -0.90
C GLY A 59 12.35 -4.66 0.34
N ILE A 60 11.55 -3.59 0.30
CA ILE A 60 11.31 -2.75 1.48
C ILE A 60 10.69 -3.59 2.62
N PHE A 61 9.67 -4.39 2.29
CA PHE A 61 9.00 -5.24 3.27
C PHE A 61 9.95 -6.27 3.91
N GLU A 62 10.80 -6.91 3.10
CA GLU A 62 11.78 -7.89 3.56
C GLU A 62 12.81 -7.23 4.49
N ALA A 63 13.46 -6.15 4.05
CA ALA A 63 14.42 -5.42 4.87
C ALA A 63 13.84 -4.96 6.22
N PHE A 64 12.61 -4.43 6.21
CA PHE A 64 11.95 -4.01 7.45
C PHE A 64 11.53 -5.22 8.30
N SER A 65 11.10 -6.32 7.68
CA SER A 65 10.73 -7.53 8.41
C SER A 65 11.93 -8.12 9.14
N ASP A 66 13.09 -8.14 8.49
CA ASP A 66 14.33 -8.62 9.09
C ASP A 66 14.74 -7.76 10.29
N SER A 67 14.71 -6.43 10.10
CA SER A 67 15.02 -5.45 11.13
C SER A 67 14.07 -5.45 12.34
N TYR A 68 12.75 -5.61 12.11
CA TYR A 68 11.72 -5.33 13.11
C TYR A 68 10.93 -6.56 13.60
N LEU A 69 10.89 -7.62 12.80
CA LEU A 69 10.14 -8.84 13.11
C LEU A 69 11.06 -10.03 13.40
N ASN A 70 12.23 -10.11 12.74
CA ASN A 70 13.13 -11.27 12.84
C ASN A 70 14.33 -11.04 13.76
N GLY A 71 14.73 -9.78 14.00
CA GLY A 71 15.55 -9.43 15.16
C GLY A 71 16.90 -8.76 14.88
N ASP A 72 17.18 -8.32 13.65
CA ASP A 72 18.47 -7.68 13.32
C ASP A 72 18.67 -6.34 14.03
N GLY A 73 17.59 -5.73 14.54
CA GLY A 73 17.65 -4.62 15.48
C GLY A 73 17.99 -3.25 14.89
N LEU A 74 18.36 -3.20 13.60
CA LEU A 74 18.61 -1.96 12.86
C LEU A 74 17.42 -1.00 12.91
N ARG A 75 17.69 0.29 12.68
CA ARG A 75 16.66 1.34 12.65
C ARG A 75 16.49 1.85 11.23
N LEU A 76 15.61 1.20 10.48
CA LEU A 76 15.37 1.51 9.07
C LEU A 76 14.17 2.45 8.86
N MET A 77 13.31 2.62 9.86
CA MET A 77 12.17 3.53 9.84
C MET A 77 12.46 4.85 10.59
N PRO A 78 11.71 5.94 10.31
CA PRO A 78 11.75 7.16 11.11
C PRO A 78 11.49 6.90 12.60
N ALA A 79 12.06 7.74 13.45
CA ALA A 79 12.06 7.54 14.90
C ALA A 79 10.67 7.37 15.53
N SER A 80 9.63 8.02 14.97
CA SER A 80 8.25 7.85 15.44
C SER A 80 7.73 6.43 15.22
N PHE A 81 7.94 5.86 14.02
CA PHE A 81 7.53 4.51 13.67
C PHE A 81 8.40 3.44 14.33
N ASP A 82 9.72 3.67 14.44
CA ASP A 82 10.64 2.80 15.18
C ASP A 82 10.20 2.64 16.66
N ARG A 83 9.84 3.74 17.33
CA ARG A 83 9.28 3.67 18.69
C ARG A 83 7.95 2.92 18.70
N MET A 84 7.04 3.26 17.78
CA MET A 84 5.69 2.67 17.74
C MET A 84 5.72 1.15 17.58
N ILE A 85 6.58 0.63 16.69
CA ILE A 85 6.67 -0.81 16.43
C ILE A 85 7.34 -1.54 17.60
N ARG A 86 8.36 -0.95 18.22
CA ARG A 86 9.09 -1.55 19.36
C ARG A 86 8.22 -1.64 20.62
N LEU A 87 7.25 -0.75 20.78
CA LEU A 87 6.24 -0.81 21.85
C LEU A 87 5.23 -1.96 21.69
N LYS A 88 5.20 -2.65 20.54
CA LYS A 88 4.29 -3.79 20.34
C LYS A 88 4.90 -5.09 20.89
N HIS A 89 4.07 -5.85 21.60
CA HIS A 89 4.50 -7.09 22.28
C HIS A 89 4.49 -8.31 21.36
N ASP A 90 3.57 -8.38 20.40
CA ASP A 90 3.43 -9.52 19.51
C ASP A 90 3.84 -9.21 18.06
N ARG A 91 4.25 -10.27 17.34
CA ARG A 91 4.70 -10.19 15.95
C ARG A 91 3.62 -9.65 15.01
N ARG A 92 2.34 -9.97 15.26
CA ARG A 92 1.23 -9.56 14.38
C ARG A 92 0.98 -8.06 14.49
N SER A 93 0.99 -7.50 15.70
CA SER A 93 0.89 -6.06 15.92
C SER A 93 2.08 -5.30 15.33
N ARG A 94 3.30 -5.86 15.42
CA ARG A 94 4.48 -5.27 14.76
C ARG A 94 4.34 -5.26 13.25
N ALA A 95 3.94 -6.40 12.67
CA ALA A 95 3.72 -6.53 11.23
C ALA A 95 2.63 -5.56 10.74
N ARG A 96 1.59 -5.30 11.54
CA ARG A 96 0.57 -4.29 11.21
C ARG A 96 1.17 -2.90 11.09
N VAL A 97 1.94 -2.44 12.08
CA VAL A 97 2.60 -1.13 12.05
C VAL A 97 3.53 -1.01 10.83
N LEU A 98 4.27 -2.07 10.52
CA LEU A 98 5.12 -2.14 9.33
C LEU A 98 4.31 -2.01 8.05
N CYS A 99 3.22 -2.76 7.89
CA CYS A 99 2.34 -2.67 6.72
C CYS A 99 1.70 -1.30 6.59
N ASP A 100 1.25 -0.69 7.69
CA ASP A 100 0.64 0.64 7.68
C ASP A 100 1.66 1.71 7.26
N TYR A 101 2.93 1.56 7.71
CA TYR A 101 4.02 2.43 7.28
C TYR A 101 4.31 2.30 5.78
N ILE A 102 4.41 1.07 5.26
CA ILE A 102 4.66 0.83 3.83
C ILE A 102 3.48 1.30 2.96
N ALA A 103 2.23 1.03 3.38
CA ALA A 103 1.03 1.46 2.66
C ALA A 103 0.85 2.99 2.67
N GLY A 104 1.42 3.68 3.66
CA GLY A 104 1.44 5.15 3.73
C GLY A 104 2.50 5.81 2.83
N MET A 105 3.36 5.03 2.15
CA MET A 105 4.37 5.57 1.25
C MET A 105 3.74 6.05 -0.07
N THR A 106 4.19 7.20 -0.56
CA THR A 106 3.98 7.58 -1.96
C THR A 106 4.97 6.84 -2.87
N ASP A 107 4.67 6.69 -4.16
CA ASP A 107 5.57 6.03 -5.12
C ASP A 107 7.00 6.59 -5.07
N GLY A 108 7.13 7.92 -5.09
CA GLY A 108 8.43 8.59 -5.01
C GLY A 108 9.17 8.32 -3.70
N PHE A 109 8.44 8.22 -2.58
CA PHE A 109 9.05 7.87 -1.30
C PHE A 109 9.48 6.39 -1.26
N ALA A 110 8.65 5.46 -1.74
CA ALA A 110 9.00 4.04 -1.82
C ALA A 110 10.23 3.80 -2.70
N ILE A 111 10.30 4.43 -3.88
CA ILE A 111 11.46 4.35 -4.77
C ILE A 111 12.73 4.84 -4.06
N ARG A 112 12.68 6.01 -3.39
CA ARG A 112 13.84 6.55 -2.66
C ARG A 112 14.27 5.64 -1.52
N THR A 113 13.31 5.12 -0.75
CA THR A 113 13.59 4.19 0.36
C THR A 113 14.25 2.92 -0.14
N TYR A 114 13.73 2.31 -1.21
CA TYR A 114 14.33 1.12 -1.81
C TYR A 114 15.77 1.39 -2.30
N LYS A 115 16.00 2.52 -2.97
CA LYS A 115 17.35 2.89 -3.39
C LYS A 115 18.30 3.05 -2.21
N ARG A 116 17.91 3.74 -1.13
CA ARG A 116 18.78 3.85 0.07
C ARG A 116 19.15 2.50 0.70
N LEU A 117 18.30 1.48 0.53
CA LEU A 117 18.52 0.16 1.10
C LEU A 117 19.40 -0.73 0.21
N TYR A 118 19.36 -0.54 -1.11
CA TYR A 118 19.91 -1.52 -2.07
C TYR A 118 20.82 -0.93 -3.17
N ASP A 119 20.84 0.39 -3.33
CA ASP A 119 21.66 1.10 -4.31
C ASP A 119 22.83 1.79 -3.57
N PRO A 120 24.05 1.24 -3.63
CA PRO A 120 25.20 1.75 -2.88
C PRO A 120 25.64 3.15 -3.35
N ASP A 121 25.29 3.53 -4.58
CA ASP A 121 25.60 4.84 -5.15
C ASP A 121 24.54 5.88 -4.73
N PHE A 122 23.42 5.46 -4.15
CA PHE A 122 22.32 6.34 -3.76
C PHE A 122 22.41 6.76 -2.29
N GLY A 123 22.86 8.01 -2.07
CA GLY A 123 23.01 8.56 -0.72
C GLY A 123 24.25 8.00 -0.03
N SER A 124 25.40 8.18 -0.68
CA SER A 124 26.72 7.80 -0.17
C SER A 124 26.89 8.23 1.30
N LEU A 125 27.66 7.44 2.06
CA LEU A 125 28.11 7.77 3.43
C LEU A 125 28.69 9.19 3.56
N LEU A 126 29.16 9.77 2.45
CA LEU A 126 29.64 11.14 2.35
C LEU A 126 28.56 12.21 2.56
N ASP A 127 27.28 11.90 2.34
CA ASP A 127 26.14 12.81 2.56
C ASP A 127 25.59 12.75 4.01
N LEU A 128 26.21 11.94 4.88
CA LEU A 128 25.86 11.84 6.31
C LEU A 128 26.70 12.78 7.21
N GLY A 129 27.49 13.68 6.60
CA GLY A 129 28.29 14.72 7.26
C GLY A 129 27.63 16.08 7.28
#